data_AF-A0A0Q7JIE3-F1
#
_entry.id   AF-A0A0Q7JIE3-F1
#
_cell.length_a   1.000
_cell.length_b   1.000
_cell.length_c   1.000
_cell.angle_alpha   90.00
_cell.angle_beta   90.00
_cell.angle_gamma   90.00
#
_symmetry.space_group_name_H-M   'P 1'
#
loop_
_entity.id
_entity.type
_entity.pdbx_description
1 polymer ?
#
loop_
_entity_poly.entity_id
_entity_poly.type
_entity_poly.pdbx_seq_one_letter_code
_entity_poly.pdbx_strand_id
1 'polypeptide(L)'
;MATTLATDPATRHRPQLTGNALVLAGIAIYLLEFVGFALAGVGSLYNEPGTSASQALASYAGTEGGYGFLIGWLGIVLFGRLTMIVGVRKALSDSGRPSGVMDVAIIAMGSSVVVEIASVVLGASAATLAARGEDVGALAVDRVAWYFNSAIYAPVAVALVLTMAAMWRSGLFSKALCALGSVGAATCVGSALLTDPARWELQDTFSTGFFLVVAWALWTGVVLLRQRRP
;
A
#
# COMPACT_ATOMS: atom_id res chain seq x y z
N MET A 1 -45.38 -5.16 -50.69
CA MET A 1 -44.81 -3.85 -50.29
C MET A 1 -43.95 -4.10 -49.07
N ALA A 2 -42.66 -4.35 -49.27
CA ALA A 2 -41.71 -4.67 -48.22
C ALA A 2 -40.87 -3.43 -47.95
N THR A 3 -41.03 -2.82 -46.78
CA THR A 3 -40.21 -1.68 -46.36
C THR A 3 -39.52 -2.05 -45.05
N THR A 4 -38.33 -2.60 -45.25
CA THR A 4 -37.11 -2.55 -44.44
C THR A 4 -37.25 -1.85 -43.08
N LEU A 5 -37.30 -2.66 -42.01
CA LEU A 5 -36.92 -2.22 -40.66
C LEU A 5 -35.43 -1.91 -40.67
N ALA A 6 -35.08 -0.63 -40.66
CA ALA A 6 -33.72 -0.19 -40.36
C ALA A 6 -33.37 -0.62 -38.94
N THR A 7 -32.65 -1.73 -38.79
CA THR A 7 -31.83 -1.97 -37.61
C THR A 7 -30.75 -0.91 -37.62
N ASP A 8 -31.01 0.22 -36.97
CA ASP A 8 -29.96 1.14 -36.56
C ASP A 8 -29.04 0.35 -35.63
N PRO A 9 -27.83 -0.05 -36.05
CA PRO A 9 -26.89 -0.63 -35.13
C PRO A 9 -26.38 0.55 -34.34
N ALA A 10 -27.12 0.95 -33.30
CA ALA A 10 -26.58 1.70 -32.19
C ALA A 10 -25.26 1.01 -31.87
N THR A 11 -24.16 1.62 -32.31
CA THR A 11 -22.83 1.07 -32.23
C THR A 11 -22.55 1.03 -30.74
N ARG A 12 -22.92 -0.08 -30.10
CA ARG A 12 -22.72 -0.30 -28.66
C ARG A 12 -21.23 -0.15 -28.46
N HIS A 13 -20.80 1.05 -28.12
CA HIS A 13 -19.43 1.36 -27.79
C HIS A 13 -19.16 0.49 -26.57
N ARG A 14 -18.56 -0.67 -26.82
CA ARG A 14 -18.15 -1.56 -25.73
C ARG A 14 -17.24 -0.70 -24.86
N PRO A 15 -17.51 -0.58 -23.56
CA PRO A 15 -16.65 0.18 -22.66
C PRO A 15 -15.21 -0.26 -22.87
N GLN A 16 -14.35 0.68 -23.27
CA GLN A 16 -12.92 0.46 -23.47
C GLN A 16 -12.17 1.05 -22.29
N LEU A 17 -11.10 0.38 -21.89
CA LEU A 17 -10.24 0.87 -20.82
C LEU A 17 -9.56 2.17 -21.27
N THR A 18 -9.78 3.25 -20.53
CA THR A 18 -9.12 4.54 -20.70
C THR A 18 -7.92 4.63 -19.77
N GLY A 19 -6.77 4.90 -20.35
CA GLY A 19 -5.48 4.89 -19.66
C GLY A 19 -5.12 6.18 -18.92
N ASN A 20 -4.24 6.05 -17.92
CA ASN A 20 -3.57 7.17 -17.27
C ASN A 20 -2.21 6.74 -16.72
N ALA A 21 -1.39 7.71 -16.27
CA ALA A 21 -0.06 7.44 -15.72
C ALA A 21 -0.01 7.36 -14.18
N LEU A 22 -1.15 7.56 -13.49
CA LEU A 22 -1.17 7.74 -12.03
C LEU A 22 -0.74 6.48 -11.29
N VAL A 23 -1.14 5.29 -11.75
CA VAL A 23 -0.72 4.04 -11.10
C VAL A 23 0.79 3.86 -11.19
N LEU A 24 1.38 4.13 -12.37
CA LEU A 24 2.82 4.01 -12.57
C LEU A 24 3.61 5.09 -11.80
N ALA A 25 3.12 6.33 -11.78
CA ALA A 25 3.73 7.40 -10.99
C ALA A 25 3.63 7.08 -9.49
N GLY A 26 2.47 6.61 -9.03
CA GLY A 26 2.24 6.23 -7.63
C GLY A 26 3.17 5.12 -7.17
N ILE A 27 3.30 4.03 -7.95
CA ILE A 27 4.21 2.94 -7.58
C ILE A 27 5.69 3.39 -7.62
N ALA A 28 6.08 4.22 -8.59
CA ALA A 28 7.43 4.75 -8.65
C ALA A 28 7.76 5.62 -7.42
N ILE A 29 6.84 6.50 -7.01
CA ILE A 29 6.98 7.31 -5.79
C ILE A 29 7.06 6.42 -4.56
N TYR A 30 6.17 5.43 -4.45
CA TYR A 30 6.13 4.54 -3.28
C TYR A 30 7.43 3.75 -3.11
N LEU A 31 8.01 3.23 -4.20
CA LEU A 31 9.29 2.52 -4.16
C LEU A 31 10.49 3.40 -3.73
N LEU A 32 10.34 4.73 -3.69
CA LEU A 32 11.36 5.61 -3.11
C LEU A 32 11.47 5.47 -1.59
N GLU A 33 10.57 4.76 -0.91
CA GLU A 33 10.73 4.44 0.52
C GLU A 33 12.04 3.68 0.79
N PHE A 34 12.44 2.78 -0.11
CA PHE A 34 13.71 2.03 0.01
C PHE A 34 14.94 2.94 -0.08
N VAL A 35 14.85 4.01 -0.88
CA VAL A 35 15.88 5.06 -0.91
C VAL A 35 15.93 5.77 0.44
N GLY A 36 14.77 6.05 1.02
CA GLY A 36 14.66 6.62 2.36
C GLY A 36 15.36 5.77 3.41
N PHE A 37 15.06 4.48 3.46
CA PHE A 37 15.71 3.54 4.38
C PHE A 37 17.22 3.45 4.19
N ALA A 38 17.68 3.36 2.94
CA ALA A 38 19.11 3.31 2.63
C ALA A 38 19.87 4.56 3.08
N LEU A 39 19.26 5.75 2.93
CA LEU A 39 19.88 7.02 3.32
C LEU A 39 19.79 7.29 4.83
N ALA A 40 18.74 6.82 5.49
CA ALA A 40 18.52 7.04 6.91
C ALA A 40 19.51 6.28 7.79
N GLY A 41 20.12 5.20 7.29
CA GLY A 41 20.97 4.33 8.10
C GLY A 41 20.22 3.62 9.23
N VAL A 42 18.89 3.49 9.11
CA VAL A 42 18.02 2.84 10.09
C VAL A 42 17.74 1.41 9.64
N GLY A 43 18.07 0.43 10.48
CA GLY A 43 17.90 -0.99 10.14
C GLY A 43 16.45 -1.46 10.12
N SER A 44 15.60 -0.92 11.00
CA SER A 44 14.16 -1.21 11.07
C SER A 44 13.43 -0.04 11.72
N LEU A 45 12.13 0.15 11.44
CA LEU A 45 11.32 1.18 12.08
C LEU A 45 10.96 0.87 13.55
N TYR A 46 11.05 -0.41 13.92
CA TYR A 46 10.66 -0.98 15.20
C TYR A 46 11.36 -2.33 15.39
N ASN A 47 11.37 -2.85 16.60
CA ASN A 47 11.92 -4.17 16.89
C ASN A 47 10.84 -5.25 16.81
N GLU A 48 11.21 -6.42 16.30
CA GLU A 48 10.29 -7.55 16.18
C GLU A 48 9.96 -8.16 17.56
N PRO A 49 8.78 -8.78 17.73
CA PRO A 49 8.43 -9.48 18.96
C PRO A 49 9.47 -10.53 19.33
N GLY A 50 9.90 -10.54 20.60
CA GLY A 50 10.93 -11.46 21.10
C GLY A 50 12.35 -10.89 21.04
N THR A 51 12.56 -9.73 20.42
CA THR A 51 13.83 -8.98 20.53
C THR A 51 14.13 -8.67 22.00
N SER A 52 15.36 -8.96 22.45
CA SER A 52 15.75 -8.64 23.83
C SER A 52 15.84 -7.13 24.07
N ALA A 53 15.58 -6.68 25.30
CA ALA A 53 15.62 -5.26 25.65
C ALA A 53 16.95 -4.58 25.28
N SER A 54 18.08 -5.24 25.53
CA SER A 54 19.41 -4.70 25.19
C SER A 54 19.63 -4.59 23.68
N GLN A 55 19.14 -5.54 22.89
CA GLN A 55 19.20 -5.49 21.43
C GLN A 55 18.30 -4.38 20.87
N ALA A 56 17.08 -4.24 21.42
CA ALA A 56 16.14 -3.19 21.01
C ALA A 56 16.67 -1.78 21.31
N LEU A 57 17.31 -1.58 22.47
CA LEU A 57 17.95 -0.29 22.79
C LEU A 57 19.18 -0.04 21.91
N ALA A 58 19.97 -1.08 21.62
CA ALA A 58 21.13 -0.97 20.76
C ALA A 58 20.77 -0.61 19.30
N SER A 59 19.61 -1.04 18.80
CA SER A 59 19.15 -0.69 17.44
C SER A 59 18.80 0.80 17.30
N TYR A 60 18.52 1.48 18.41
CA TYR A 60 18.23 2.91 18.44
C TYR A 60 19.45 3.80 18.64
N ALA A 61 20.57 3.26 19.11
CA ALA A 61 21.74 4.05 19.46
C ALA A 61 22.30 4.82 18.24
N GLY A 62 22.24 6.16 18.29
CA GLY A 62 22.81 7.02 17.24
C GLY A 62 22.01 7.08 15.94
N THR A 63 20.76 6.61 15.94
CA THR A 63 19.89 6.61 14.74
C THR A 63 18.83 7.71 14.74
N GLU A 64 18.85 8.61 15.73
CA GLU A 64 17.80 9.62 15.96
C GLU A 64 17.65 10.55 14.76
N GLY A 65 18.77 10.96 14.16
CA GLY A 65 18.77 11.78 12.93
C GLY A 65 18.20 11.04 11.72
N GLY A 66 18.47 9.73 11.61
CA GLY A 66 17.94 8.87 10.55
C GLY A 66 16.42 8.72 10.64
N TYR A 67 15.90 8.48 11.84
CA TYR A 67 14.46 8.46 12.09
C TYR A 67 13.79 9.82 11.81
N GLY A 68 14.42 10.93 12.21
CA GLY A 68 13.95 12.27 11.89
C GLY A 68 13.81 12.51 10.38
N PHE A 69 14.79 12.06 9.59
CA PHE A 69 14.72 12.09 8.14
C PHE A 69 13.58 11.20 7.59
N LEU A 70 13.42 9.98 8.12
CA LEU A 70 12.37 9.06 7.66
C LEU A 70 10.96 9.59 7.90
N ILE A 71 10.71 10.32 8.99
CA ILE A 71 9.39 10.97 9.21
C ILE A 71 9.05 11.87 8.01
N GLY A 72 9.97 12.76 7.64
CA GLY A 72 9.76 13.68 6.53
C GLY A 72 9.67 12.96 5.19
N TRP A 73 10.54 11.99 4.96
CA TRP A 73 10.59 11.25 3.70
C TRP A 73 9.35 10.38 3.47
N LEU A 74 9.00 9.52 4.43
CA LEU A 74 7.83 8.64 4.36
C LEU A 74 6.52 9.45 4.40
N GLY A 75 6.51 10.61 5.05
CA GLY A 75 5.41 11.58 4.96
C GLY A 75 5.10 12.04 3.53
N ILE A 76 6.04 11.90 2.59
CA ILE A 76 5.86 12.25 1.17
C ILE A 76 5.63 10.99 0.33
N VAL A 77 6.54 10.01 0.41
CA VAL A 77 6.56 8.90 -0.55
C VAL A 77 5.42 7.89 -0.33
N LEU A 78 4.89 7.79 0.89
CA LEU A 78 3.76 6.90 1.17
C LEU A 78 2.46 7.35 0.47
N PHE A 79 2.35 8.59 0.01
CA PHE A 79 1.24 9.01 -0.86
C PHE A 79 1.28 8.32 -2.23
N GLY A 80 2.41 7.71 -2.61
CA GLY A 80 2.54 6.90 -3.82
C GLY A 80 1.48 5.79 -3.90
N ARG A 81 1.28 5.02 -2.83
CA ARG A 81 0.27 3.94 -2.82
C ARG A 81 -1.17 4.43 -2.84
N LEU A 82 -1.46 5.57 -2.23
CA LEU A 82 -2.76 6.21 -2.38
C LEU A 82 -3.01 6.62 -3.84
N THR A 83 -2.00 7.20 -4.48
CA THR A 83 -2.02 7.61 -5.89
C THR A 83 -2.28 6.42 -6.81
N MET A 84 -1.77 5.22 -6.47
CA MET A 84 -2.09 3.99 -7.20
C MET A 84 -3.59 3.70 -7.21
N ILE A 85 -4.25 3.71 -6.06
CA ILE A 85 -5.68 3.41 -5.96
C ILE A 85 -6.52 4.49 -6.66
N VAL A 86 -6.13 5.76 -6.52
CA VAL A 86 -6.75 6.88 -7.26
C VAL A 86 -6.62 6.69 -8.77
N GLY A 87 -5.46 6.22 -9.25
CA GLY A 87 -5.22 5.93 -10.67
C GLY A 87 -6.15 4.85 -11.23
N VAL A 88 -6.36 3.77 -10.48
CA VAL A 88 -7.31 2.70 -10.86
C VAL A 88 -8.75 3.24 -10.87
N ARG A 89 -9.16 3.99 -9.84
CA ARG A 89 -10.48 4.62 -9.78
C ARG A 89 -10.72 5.53 -10.98
N LYS A 90 -9.74 6.39 -11.29
CA LYS A 90 -9.82 7.31 -12.44
C LYS A 90 -9.98 6.52 -13.74
N ALA A 91 -9.17 5.48 -13.96
CA ALA A 91 -9.28 4.64 -15.15
C ALA A 91 -10.68 4.01 -15.27
N LEU A 92 -11.23 3.45 -14.19
CA LEU A 92 -12.57 2.88 -14.16
C LEU A 92 -13.65 3.92 -14.50
N SER A 93 -13.59 5.10 -13.88
CA SER A 93 -14.53 6.19 -14.11
C SER A 93 -14.48 6.70 -15.55
N ASP A 94 -13.28 6.99 -16.06
CA ASP A 94 -13.07 7.48 -17.43
C ASP A 94 -13.48 6.43 -18.49
N SER A 95 -13.45 5.15 -18.13
CA SER A 95 -13.91 4.04 -18.97
C SER A 95 -15.43 3.79 -18.90
N GLY A 96 -16.19 4.65 -18.22
CA GLY A 96 -17.64 4.50 -18.06
C GLY A 96 -18.05 3.38 -17.09
N ARG A 97 -17.15 2.96 -16.18
CA ARG A 97 -17.39 1.96 -15.14
C ARG A 97 -17.10 2.50 -13.73
N PRO A 98 -17.71 3.64 -13.33
CA PRO A 98 -17.50 4.18 -11.98
C PRO A 98 -17.95 3.16 -10.92
N SER A 99 -17.27 3.17 -9.77
CA SER A 99 -17.55 2.23 -8.69
C SER A 99 -17.37 2.91 -7.34
N GLY A 100 -18.46 3.06 -6.57
CA GLY A 100 -18.42 3.70 -5.24
C GLY A 100 -17.54 2.95 -4.23
N VAL A 101 -17.29 1.65 -4.43
CA VAL A 101 -16.37 0.89 -3.58
C VAL A 101 -14.92 1.39 -3.70
N MET A 102 -14.56 2.06 -4.79
CA MET A 102 -13.25 2.66 -4.96
C MET A 102 -13.06 3.91 -4.09
N ASP A 103 -14.12 4.62 -3.72
CA ASP A 103 -14.02 5.73 -2.76
C ASP A 103 -13.64 5.20 -1.38
N VAL A 104 -14.26 4.08 -0.97
CA VAL A 104 -13.90 3.37 0.28
C VAL A 104 -12.48 2.81 0.20
N ALA A 105 -12.05 2.28 -0.96
CA ALA A 105 -10.69 1.79 -1.15
C ALA A 105 -9.63 2.90 -0.98
N ILE A 106 -9.92 4.11 -1.48
CA ILE A 106 -9.06 5.28 -1.31
C ILE A 106 -8.98 5.69 0.16
N ILE A 107 -10.12 5.74 0.86
CA ILE A 107 -10.14 6.07 2.29
C ILE A 107 -9.34 5.04 3.09
N ALA A 108 -9.54 3.74 2.82
CA ALA A 108 -8.79 2.68 3.48
C ALA A 108 -7.28 2.81 3.23
N MET A 109 -6.85 3.00 1.98
CA MET A 109 -5.43 3.22 1.66
C MET A 109 -4.88 4.51 2.29
N GLY A 110 -5.69 5.57 2.38
CA GLY A 110 -5.31 6.80 3.09
C GLY A 110 -5.09 6.54 4.58
N SER A 111 -5.97 5.78 5.22
CA SER A 111 -5.81 5.37 6.62
C SER A 111 -4.54 4.56 6.85
N SER A 112 -4.15 3.68 5.92
CA SER A 112 -2.90 2.93 6.05
C SER A 112 -1.67 3.86 6.01
N VAL A 113 -1.70 4.90 5.18
CA VAL A 113 -0.64 5.92 5.13
C VAL A 113 -0.53 6.65 6.46
N VAL A 114 -1.65 7.08 7.04
CA VAL A 114 -1.66 7.78 8.35
C VAL A 114 -1.11 6.88 9.46
N VAL A 115 -1.55 5.62 9.52
CA VAL A 115 -1.08 4.64 10.51
C VAL A 115 0.41 4.38 10.37
N GLU A 116 0.92 4.27 9.14
CA GLU A 116 2.34 4.06 8.92
C GLU A 116 3.19 5.26 9.31
N ILE A 117 2.78 6.47 8.96
CA ILE A 117 3.47 7.70 9.40
C ILE A 117 3.49 7.76 10.94
N ALA A 118 2.39 7.42 11.61
CA ALA A 118 2.35 7.35 13.06
C ALA A 118 3.34 6.31 13.62
N SER A 119 3.47 5.14 12.98
CA SER A 119 4.45 4.13 13.39
C SER A 119 5.90 4.64 13.30
N VAL A 120 6.23 5.41 12.25
CA VAL A 120 7.57 6.00 12.06
C VAL A 120 7.84 7.09 13.11
N VAL A 121 6.84 7.92 13.41
CA VAL A 121 6.94 8.95 14.47
C VAL A 121 7.16 8.30 15.83
N LEU A 122 6.50 7.17 16.11
CA LEU A 122 6.72 6.41 17.33
C LEU A 122 8.13 5.81 17.37
N GLY A 123 8.62 5.22 16.27
CA GLY A 123 10.00 4.73 16.18
C GLY A 123 11.04 5.83 16.43
N ALA A 124 10.82 7.02 15.87
CA ALA A 124 11.68 8.19 16.14
C ALA A 124 11.63 8.65 17.60
N SER A 125 10.46 8.55 18.22
CA SER A 125 10.27 8.87 19.64
C SER A 125 11.00 7.87 20.52
N ALA A 126 10.93 6.57 20.21
CA ALA A 126 11.68 5.53 20.90
C ALA A 126 13.20 5.76 20.77
N ALA A 127 13.69 6.10 19.57
CA ALA A 127 15.08 6.45 19.34
C ALA A 127 15.54 7.63 20.21
N THR A 128 14.73 8.69 20.27
CA THR A 128 15.03 9.88 21.07
C THR A 128 15.05 9.58 22.57
N LEU A 129 14.15 8.72 23.07
CA LEU A 129 14.13 8.30 24.46
C LEU A 129 15.36 7.46 24.81
N ALA A 130 15.73 6.52 23.94
CA ALA A 130 16.93 5.70 24.10
C ALA A 130 18.20 6.58 24.16
N ALA A 131 18.30 7.59 23.28
CA ALA A 131 19.41 8.55 23.28
C ALA A 131 19.58 9.33 24.59
N ARG A 132 18.47 9.49 25.34
CA ARG A 132 18.45 10.17 26.65
C ARG A 132 18.68 9.22 27.83
N GLY A 133 18.84 7.92 27.58
CA GLY A 133 18.89 6.89 28.63
C GLY A 133 17.53 6.60 29.28
N GLU A 134 16.43 6.95 28.62
CA GLU A 134 15.05 6.69 29.09
C GLU A 134 14.55 5.31 28.64
N ASP A 135 15.31 4.26 28.98
CA ASP A 135 15.18 2.90 28.41
C ASP A 135 13.77 2.30 28.51
N VAL A 136 13.12 2.42 29.69
CA VAL A 136 11.76 1.90 29.90
C VAL A 136 10.75 2.59 28.97
N GLY A 137 10.89 3.90 28.79
CA GLY A 137 10.05 4.67 27.88
C GLY A 137 10.30 4.29 26.42
N ALA A 138 11.57 4.16 26.03
CA ALA A 138 11.95 3.76 24.68
C ALA A 138 11.35 2.39 24.29
N LEU A 139 11.49 1.38 25.16
CA LEU A 139 10.94 0.04 24.93
C LEU A 139 9.41 0.02 24.89
N ALA A 140 8.75 0.82 25.73
CA ALA A 140 7.30 0.94 25.70
C ALA A 140 6.82 1.55 24.36
N VAL A 141 7.48 2.60 23.89
CA VAL A 141 7.15 3.28 22.64
C VAL A 141 7.46 2.42 21.42
N ASP A 142 8.60 1.72 21.39
CA ASP A 142 8.95 0.74 20.35
C ASP A 142 7.85 -0.31 20.19
N ARG A 143 7.35 -0.82 21.32
CA ARG A 143 6.27 -1.81 21.29
C ARG A 143 4.99 -1.27 20.66
N VAL A 144 4.65 -0.02 20.94
CA VAL A 144 3.50 0.65 20.32
C VAL A 144 3.76 0.90 18.82
N ALA A 145 4.98 1.29 18.45
CA ALA A 145 5.38 1.46 17.05
C ALA A 145 5.18 0.17 16.24
N TRP A 146 5.57 -0.99 16.79
CA TRP A 146 5.34 -2.30 16.17
C TRP A 146 3.85 -2.60 15.95
N TYR A 147 2.99 -2.33 16.92
CA TYR A 147 1.53 -2.53 16.76
C TYR A 147 0.95 -1.62 15.69
N PHE A 148 1.36 -0.34 15.66
CA PHE A 148 0.93 0.59 14.62
C PHE A 148 1.39 0.13 13.25
N ASN A 149 2.65 -0.33 13.12
CA ASN A 149 3.12 -0.85 11.86
C ASN A 149 2.35 -2.11 11.41
N SER A 150 2.15 -3.05 12.32
CA SER A 150 1.35 -4.25 12.04
C SER A 150 -0.10 -3.91 11.63
N ALA A 151 -0.67 -2.84 12.20
CA ALA A 151 -2.01 -2.38 11.87
C ALA A 151 -2.15 -1.78 10.46
N ILE A 152 -1.06 -1.50 9.73
CA ILE A 152 -1.09 -0.99 8.35
C ILE A 152 -1.74 -2.00 7.40
N TYR A 153 -1.51 -3.30 7.61
CA TYR A 153 -1.95 -4.34 6.69
C TYR A 153 -3.47 -4.44 6.58
N ALA A 154 -4.23 -4.18 7.64
CA ALA A 154 -5.69 -4.25 7.61
C ALA A 154 -6.32 -3.24 6.62
N PRO A 155 -6.05 -1.92 6.72
CA PRO A 155 -6.54 -0.96 5.74
C PRO A 155 -5.98 -1.19 4.33
N VAL A 156 -4.71 -1.61 4.19
CA VAL A 156 -4.15 -1.99 2.86
C VAL A 156 -4.93 -3.15 2.25
N ALA A 157 -5.20 -4.20 3.03
CA ALA A 157 -5.94 -5.37 2.60
C ALA A 157 -7.36 -5.00 2.14
N VAL A 158 -8.07 -4.18 2.92
CA VAL A 158 -9.40 -3.67 2.54
C VAL A 158 -9.32 -2.90 1.21
N ALA A 159 -8.38 -1.98 1.07
CA ALA A 159 -8.21 -1.20 -0.16
C ALA A 159 -7.95 -2.10 -1.38
N LEU A 160 -7.08 -3.10 -1.25
CA LEU A 160 -6.75 -4.02 -2.34
C LEU A 160 -7.92 -4.94 -2.69
N VAL A 161 -8.61 -5.52 -1.70
CA VAL A 161 -9.79 -6.37 -1.94
C VAL A 161 -10.88 -5.59 -2.69
N LEU A 162 -11.18 -4.37 -2.26
CA LEU A 162 -12.17 -3.52 -2.92
C LEU A 162 -11.74 -3.13 -4.33
N THR A 163 -10.44 -2.83 -4.52
CA THR A 163 -9.89 -2.53 -5.84
C THR A 163 -9.99 -3.73 -6.78
N MET A 164 -9.66 -4.94 -6.29
CA MET A 164 -9.77 -6.17 -7.08
C MET A 164 -11.21 -6.49 -7.43
N ALA A 165 -12.13 -6.33 -6.48
CA ALA A 165 -13.55 -6.51 -6.72
C ALA A 165 -14.07 -5.53 -7.79
N ALA A 166 -13.65 -4.26 -7.75
CA ALA A 166 -14.03 -3.26 -8.76
C ALA A 166 -13.45 -3.60 -10.14
N MET A 167 -12.16 -3.94 -10.22
CA MET A 167 -11.50 -4.33 -11.47
C MET A 167 -12.14 -5.58 -12.07
N TRP A 168 -12.41 -6.60 -11.26
CA TRP A 168 -13.06 -7.84 -11.70
C TRP A 168 -14.48 -7.57 -12.23
N ARG A 169 -15.29 -6.81 -11.49
CA ARG A 169 -16.67 -6.47 -11.88
C ARG A 169 -16.74 -5.59 -13.11
N SER A 170 -15.73 -4.76 -13.36
CA SER A 170 -15.69 -3.90 -14.55
C SER A 170 -15.58 -4.67 -15.87
N GLY A 171 -14.94 -5.85 -15.83
CA GLY A 171 -14.60 -6.63 -17.03
C GLY A 171 -13.57 -5.96 -17.96
N LEU A 172 -12.95 -4.85 -17.53
CA LEU A 172 -12.01 -4.07 -18.35
C LEU A 172 -10.55 -4.55 -18.22
N PHE A 173 -10.24 -5.28 -17.15
CA PHE A 173 -8.90 -5.77 -16.86
C PHE A 173 -8.79 -7.27 -17.15
N SER A 174 -7.57 -7.73 -17.46
CA SER A 174 -7.35 -9.17 -17.71
C SER A 174 -7.53 -9.98 -16.42
N LYS A 175 -8.05 -11.20 -16.55
CA LYS A 175 -8.23 -12.11 -15.41
C LYS A 175 -6.92 -12.41 -14.68
N ALA A 176 -5.82 -12.52 -15.43
CA ALA A 176 -4.49 -12.75 -14.87
C ALA A 176 -4.03 -11.58 -13.98
N LEU A 177 -4.26 -10.33 -14.41
CA LEU A 177 -3.95 -9.15 -13.61
C LEU A 177 -4.77 -9.12 -12.31
N CYS A 178 -6.08 -9.36 -12.42
CA CYS A 178 -6.93 -9.39 -11.23
C CYS A 178 -6.61 -10.56 -10.30
N ALA A 179 -6.21 -11.72 -10.84
CA ALA A 179 -5.78 -12.87 -10.03
C ALA A 179 -4.51 -12.55 -9.25
N LEU A 180 -3.49 -11.97 -9.91
CA LEU A 180 -2.26 -11.55 -9.24
C LEU A 180 -2.53 -10.58 -8.09
N GLY A 181 -3.33 -9.55 -8.34
CA GLY A 181 -3.71 -8.59 -7.30
C GLY A 181 -4.57 -9.21 -6.19
N SER A 182 -5.40 -10.21 -6.50
CA SER A 182 -6.18 -10.94 -5.50
C SER A 182 -5.31 -11.82 -4.59
N VAL A 183 -4.27 -12.45 -5.14
CA VAL A 183 -3.29 -13.19 -4.33
C VAL A 183 -2.52 -12.23 -3.43
N GLY A 184 -2.06 -11.08 -3.96
CA GLY A 184 -1.41 -10.04 -3.14
C GLY A 184 -2.34 -9.42 -2.09
N ALA A 185 -3.64 -9.28 -2.38
CA ALA A 185 -4.61 -8.85 -1.38
C ALA A 185 -4.79 -9.90 -0.27
N ALA A 186 -4.85 -11.19 -0.64
CA ALA A 186 -4.98 -12.29 0.32
C ALA A 186 -3.77 -12.37 1.26
N THR A 187 -2.56 -12.09 0.78
CA THR A 187 -1.39 -12.04 1.65
C THR A 187 -1.45 -10.90 2.66
N CYS A 188 -1.93 -9.71 2.23
CA CYS A 188 -2.18 -8.59 3.14
C CYS A 188 -3.27 -8.92 4.18
N VAL A 189 -4.34 -9.61 3.78
CA VAL A 189 -5.37 -10.10 4.73
C VAL A 189 -4.75 -11.07 5.74
N GLY A 190 -3.93 -12.01 5.27
CA GLY A 190 -3.21 -12.94 6.15
C GLY A 190 -2.37 -12.21 7.19
N SER A 191 -1.53 -11.26 6.75
CA SER A 191 -0.71 -10.44 7.65
C SER A 191 -1.56 -9.64 8.65
N ALA A 192 -2.66 -9.04 8.18
CA ALA A 192 -3.58 -8.26 9.03
C ALA A 192 -4.29 -9.10 10.12
N LEU A 193 -4.54 -10.39 9.88
CA LEU A 193 -5.20 -11.28 10.83
C LEU A 193 -4.22 -11.95 11.81
N LEU A 194 -2.92 -11.78 11.59
CA LEU A 194 -1.85 -12.46 12.32
C LEU A 194 -0.99 -11.50 13.16
N THR A 195 -1.49 -10.31 13.49
CA THR A 195 -0.80 -9.29 14.30
C THR A 195 -0.55 -9.68 15.77
N ASP A 196 -0.85 -10.91 16.16
CA ASP A 196 -0.52 -11.46 17.47
C ASP A 196 1.00 -11.74 17.53
N PRO A 197 1.73 -11.25 18.54
CA PRO A 197 3.16 -11.51 18.73
C PRO A 197 3.57 -12.97 18.59
N ALA A 198 2.72 -13.92 19.04
CA ALA A 198 3.01 -15.34 18.96
C ALA A 198 3.03 -15.90 17.52
N ARG A 199 2.55 -15.13 16.54
CA ARG A 199 2.43 -15.52 15.13
C ARG A 199 3.29 -14.65 14.20
N TRP A 200 4.24 -13.91 14.76
CA TRP A 200 5.11 -12.98 14.03
C TRP A 200 5.74 -13.59 12.78
N GLU A 201 6.38 -14.75 12.87
CA GLU A 201 7.04 -15.39 11.71
C GLU A 201 6.06 -15.64 10.54
N LEU A 202 4.83 -16.02 10.88
CA LEU A 202 3.79 -16.24 9.87
C LEU A 202 3.29 -14.90 9.32
N GLN A 203 3.08 -13.90 10.17
CA GLN A 203 2.73 -12.54 9.77
C GLN A 203 3.78 -11.95 8.79
N ASP A 204 5.06 -12.15 9.09
CA ASP A 204 6.21 -11.68 8.30
C ASP A 204 6.33 -12.42 6.95
N THR A 205 6.05 -13.73 6.95
CA THR A 205 5.93 -14.49 5.70
C THR A 205 4.83 -13.93 4.80
N PHE A 206 3.68 -13.58 5.39
CA PHE A 206 2.56 -12.99 4.66
C PHE A 206 2.85 -11.55 4.20
N SER A 207 3.53 -10.73 5.01
CA SER A 207 3.93 -9.37 4.62
C SER A 207 4.91 -9.38 3.45
N THR A 208 5.81 -10.37 3.36
CA THR A 208 6.70 -10.54 2.19
C THR A 208 5.90 -10.73 0.90
N GLY A 209 4.70 -11.31 0.99
CA GLY A 209 3.76 -11.41 -0.12
C GLY A 209 3.34 -10.06 -0.72
N PHE A 210 3.63 -8.94 -0.06
CA PHE A 210 3.42 -7.58 -0.57
C PHE A 210 4.17 -7.30 -1.88
N PHE A 211 5.27 -8.00 -2.19
CA PHE A 211 5.91 -7.91 -3.50
C PHE A 211 4.97 -8.29 -4.67
N LEU A 212 3.96 -9.13 -4.42
CA LEU A 212 2.91 -9.41 -5.41
C LEU A 212 2.03 -8.17 -5.68
N VAL A 213 1.79 -7.34 -4.66
CA VAL A 213 1.07 -6.07 -4.80
C VAL A 213 1.90 -5.08 -5.62
N VAL A 214 3.22 -5.02 -5.39
CA VAL A 214 4.14 -4.21 -6.20
C VAL A 214 4.12 -4.67 -7.67
N ALA A 215 4.24 -5.98 -7.91
CA ALA A 215 4.18 -6.54 -9.27
C ALA A 215 2.83 -6.25 -9.95
N TRP A 216 1.72 -6.41 -9.20
CA TRP A 216 0.38 -6.06 -9.68
C TRP A 216 0.26 -4.58 -10.03
N ALA A 217 0.77 -3.68 -9.19
CA ALA A 217 0.71 -2.25 -9.41
C ALA A 217 1.51 -1.83 -10.65
N LEU A 218 2.73 -2.37 -10.81
CA LEU A 218 3.55 -2.15 -12.00
C LEU A 218 2.84 -2.62 -13.27
N TRP A 219 2.30 -3.85 -13.26
CA TRP A 219 1.58 -4.38 -14.42
C TRP A 219 0.33 -3.54 -14.73
N THR A 220 -0.46 -3.18 -13.71
CA THR A 220 -1.63 -2.30 -13.86
C THR A 220 -1.21 -0.95 -14.44
N GLY A 221 -0.14 -0.35 -13.93
CA GLY A 221 0.40 0.93 -14.41
C GLY A 221 0.83 0.87 -15.87
N VAL A 222 1.52 -0.19 -16.30
CA VAL A 222 1.91 -0.38 -17.71
C VAL A 222 0.69 -0.56 -18.61
N VAL A 223 -0.30 -1.36 -18.19
CA VAL A 223 -1.54 -1.55 -18.94
C VAL A 223 -2.27 -0.23 -19.12
N LEU A 224 -2.45 0.54 -18.05
CA LEU A 224 -3.12 1.84 -18.11
C LEU A 224 -2.32 2.85 -18.93
N LEU A 225 -1.00 2.89 -18.81
CA LEU A 225 -0.18 3.81 -19.61
C LEU A 225 -0.32 3.55 -21.11
N ARG A 226 -0.35 2.28 -21.52
CA ARG A 226 -0.51 1.88 -22.94
C ARG A 226 -1.88 2.22 -23.53
N GLN A 227 -2.90 2.38 -22.69
CA GLN A 227 -4.25 2.78 -23.12
C GLN A 227 -4.45 4.31 -23.08
N ARG A 228 -3.42 5.08 -22.72
CA ARG A 228 -3.48 6.54 -22.72
C ARG A 228 -3.41 7.02 -24.18
N ARG A 229 -4.50 7.58 -24.69
CA ARG A 229 -4.49 8.26 -25.98
C ARG A 229 -3.76 9.61 -25.83
N PRO A 230 -2.97 10.02 -26.83
CA PRO A 230 -2.32 11.33 -26.85
C PRO A 230 -3.34 12.48 -26.84
#